data_AF-A0A6D2I9B7-F1
#
_entry.id   AF-A0A6D2I9B7-F1
#
_cell.length_a   1.000
_cell.length_b   1.000
_cell.length_c   1.000
_cell.angle_alpha   90.00
_cell.angle_beta   90.00
_cell.angle_gamma   90.00
#
_symmetry.space_group_name_H-M   'P 1'
#
loop_
_entity.id
_entity.type
_entity.pdbx_description
1 polymer ?
#
loop_
_entity_poly.entity_id
_entity_poly.type
_entity_poly.pdbx_seq_one_letter_code
_entity_poly.pdbx_strand_id
1 'polypeptide(L)'
;MEDAQLRRHFKMSDDMTGVLLTGIDPLSNAHRVLKEHDVILAVEGSPVSNNGRDYFRGKNWLPFTHLVAMKKPGETVIVKVLRDGKEHEFMISLNCTVKKVNGVKVVNLKHLSELIEKCCTEDLRFDLEEGHVIVLNKKSAKEATSLILERHKIPSAMSSDLQETNSG
;
A
#
# COMPACT_ATOMS: atom_id res chain seq x y z
N MET A 1 18.96 -5.59 10.66
CA MET A 1 19.83 -6.80 10.69
C MET A 1 21.05 -6.57 11.58
N GLU A 2 20.89 -6.55 12.90
CA GLU A 2 22.01 -6.35 13.85
C GLU A 2 22.69 -7.67 14.26
N ASP A 3 21.96 -8.78 14.20
CA ASP A 3 22.47 -10.10 14.56
C ASP A 3 23.41 -10.67 13.47
N ALA A 4 24.63 -11.05 13.89
CA ALA A 4 25.66 -11.57 12.99
C ALA A 4 25.34 -12.95 12.40
N GLN A 5 24.62 -13.82 13.13
CA GLN A 5 24.19 -15.12 12.62
C GLN A 5 23.11 -14.96 11.54
N LEU A 6 22.16 -14.05 11.78
CA LEU A 6 21.10 -13.76 10.81
C LEU A 6 21.69 -13.19 9.50
N ARG A 7 22.65 -12.26 9.61
CA ARG A 7 23.37 -11.72 8.44
C ARG A 7 24.06 -12.80 7.62
N ARG A 8 24.76 -13.73 8.28
CA ARG A 8 25.42 -14.88 7.62
C ARG A 8 24.41 -15.79 6.95
N HIS A 9 23.28 -16.06 7.59
CA HIS A 9 22.21 -16.88 7.02
C HIS A 9 21.69 -16.32 5.69
N PHE A 10 21.49 -15.00 5.63
CA PHE A 10 21.06 -14.29 4.42
C PHE A 10 22.20 -13.93 3.45
N LYS A 11 23.43 -14.40 3.73
CA LYS A 11 24.63 -14.15 2.92
C LYS A 11 24.93 -12.66 2.72
N MET A 12 24.62 -11.84 3.71
CA MET A 12 25.01 -10.43 3.74
C MET A 12 26.52 -10.31 3.97
N SER A 13 27.19 -9.46 3.21
CA SER A 13 28.58 -9.09 3.48
C SER A 13 28.67 -8.15 4.70
N ASP A 14 29.87 -7.95 5.24
CA ASP A 14 30.07 -7.14 6.44
C ASP A 14 29.77 -5.65 6.21
N ASP A 15 29.92 -5.16 4.98
CA ASP A 15 29.64 -3.80 4.56
C ASP A 15 28.15 -3.54 4.23
N MET A 16 27.34 -4.59 4.05
CA MET A 16 25.93 -4.44 3.73
C MET A 16 25.10 -4.03 4.95
N THR A 17 24.17 -3.10 4.76
CA THR A 17 23.13 -2.78 5.73
C THR A 17 21.75 -3.04 5.17
N GLY A 18 20.80 -3.36 6.05
CA GLY A 18 19.42 -3.53 5.63
C GLY A 18 18.49 -4.07 6.70
N VAL A 19 17.22 -4.14 6.31
CA VAL A 19 16.14 -4.67 7.13
C VAL A 19 15.54 -5.91 6.47
N LEU A 20 15.23 -6.92 7.28
CA LEU A 20 14.58 -8.13 6.81
C LEU A 20 13.10 -7.87 6.56
N LEU A 21 12.61 -8.26 5.40
CA LEU A 21 11.19 -8.20 5.07
C LEU A 21 10.47 -9.41 5.68
N THR A 22 9.68 -9.16 6.72
CA THR A 22 8.97 -10.20 7.49
C THR A 22 7.54 -10.45 7.02
N GLY A 23 6.99 -9.57 6.20
CA GLY A 23 5.63 -9.69 5.69
C GLY A 23 5.36 -8.62 4.64
N ILE A 24 4.41 -8.90 3.76
CA ILE A 24 4.00 -8.01 2.67
C ILE A 24 2.48 -7.94 2.67
N ASP A 25 1.93 -6.73 2.63
CA ASP A 25 0.48 -6.54 2.47
C ASP A 25 0.02 -7.21 1.18
N PRO A 26 -0.89 -8.21 1.24
CA PRO A 26 -1.38 -8.94 0.06
C PRO A 26 -2.08 -8.07 -0.98
N LEU A 27 -2.52 -6.86 -0.62
CA LEU A 27 -3.17 -5.92 -1.53
C LEU A 27 -2.18 -4.93 -2.16
N SER A 28 -0.92 -4.94 -1.73
CA SER A 28 0.13 -4.08 -2.28
C SER A 28 0.73 -4.69 -3.54
N ASN A 29 1.06 -3.86 -4.52
CA ASN A 29 1.82 -4.30 -5.70
C ASN A 29 3.19 -4.89 -5.35
N ALA A 30 3.72 -4.56 -4.17
CA ALA A 30 4.93 -5.18 -3.64
C ALA A 30 4.78 -6.70 -3.45
N HIS A 31 3.57 -7.21 -3.19
CA HIS A 31 3.32 -8.64 -2.95
C HIS A 31 3.69 -9.53 -4.13
N ARG A 32 3.64 -9.00 -5.36
CA ARG A 32 3.99 -9.74 -6.57
C ARG A 32 5.48 -9.66 -6.94
N VAL A 33 6.22 -8.76 -6.29
CA VAL A 33 7.59 -8.38 -6.67
C VAL A 33 8.59 -8.78 -5.59
N LEU A 34 8.30 -8.39 -4.36
CA LEU A 34 9.08 -8.74 -3.17
C LEU A 34 8.63 -10.08 -2.61
N LYS A 35 9.49 -10.71 -1.83
CA LYS A 35 9.22 -11.97 -1.14
C LYS A 35 9.57 -11.84 0.33
N GLU A 36 8.84 -12.56 1.18
CA GLU A 36 9.29 -12.73 2.56
C GLU A 36 10.73 -13.24 2.57
N HIS A 37 11.49 -12.72 3.53
CA HIS A 37 12.91 -12.97 3.71
C HIS A 37 13.85 -12.26 2.71
N ASP A 38 13.34 -11.40 1.84
CA ASP A 38 14.18 -10.39 1.18
C ASP A 38 14.80 -9.46 2.21
N VAL A 39 16.06 -9.07 2.02
CA VAL A 39 16.67 -8.00 2.82
C VAL A 39 16.61 -6.70 2.03
N ILE A 40 15.87 -5.70 2.51
CA ILE A 40 15.82 -4.38 1.88
C ILE A 40 17.13 -3.66 2.17
N LEU A 41 17.90 -3.38 1.11
CA LEU A 41 19.21 -2.74 1.16
C LEU A 41 19.11 -1.23 0.91
N ALA A 42 18.25 -0.80 -0.02
CA ALA A 42 18.07 0.61 -0.35
C ALA A 42 16.66 0.90 -0.88
N VAL A 43 16.20 2.14 -0.70
CA VAL A 43 14.96 2.67 -1.27
C VAL A 43 15.27 4.00 -1.95
N GLU A 44 14.88 4.17 -3.21
CA GLU A 44 15.20 5.37 -4.02
C GLU A 44 16.71 5.70 -4.05
N GLY A 45 17.55 4.67 -4.04
CA GLY A 45 19.01 4.81 -3.97
C GLY A 45 19.56 5.18 -2.59
N SER A 46 18.71 5.49 -1.60
CA SER A 46 19.12 5.72 -0.21
C SER A 46 19.35 4.39 0.52
N PRO A 47 20.55 4.12 1.06
CA PRO A 47 20.83 2.92 1.84
C PRO A 47 19.94 2.83 3.09
N VAL A 48 19.45 1.63 3.38
CA VAL A 48 18.68 1.36 4.60
C VAL A 48 19.61 0.79 5.66
N SER A 49 19.65 1.42 6.83
CA SER A 49 20.48 0.93 7.94
C SER A 49 19.85 -0.28 8.63
N ASN A 50 20.63 -0.97 9.46
CA ASN A 50 20.20 -2.18 10.15
C ASN A 50 19.04 -1.98 11.15
N ASN A 51 18.80 -0.75 11.60
CA ASN A 51 17.70 -0.39 12.51
C ASN A 51 16.47 0.19 11.78
N GLY A 52 16.49 0.20 10.43
CA GLY A 52 15.39 0.70 9.60
C GLY A 52 15.23 2.22 9.60
N ARG A 53 16.21 2.97 10.13
CA ARG A 53 16.24 4.43 10.06
C ARG A 53 17.34 4.89 9.12
N ASP A 54 17.08 5.96 8.39
CA ASP A 54 18.08 6.61 7.55
C ASP A 54 18.24 8.07 7.99
N TYR A 55 19.43 8.63 7.77
CA TYR A 55 19.75 10.01 8.08
C TYR A 55 19.22 10.92 6.97
N PHE A 56 17.95 11.27 7.10
CA PHE A 56 17.20 11.92 6.04
C PHE A 56 17.76 13.31 5.73
N ARG A 57 18.31 13.45 4.51
CA ARG A 57 18.86 14.71 3.95
C ARG A 57 19.82 15.43 4.90
N GLY A 58 20.54 14.70 5.73
CA GLY A 58 21.52 15.29 6.65
C GLY A 58 20.93 15.98 7.89
N LYS A 59 19.62 15.84 8.16
CA LYS A 59 18.94 16.59 9.23
C LYS A 59 18.45 15.71 10.36
N ASN A 60 17.58 14.74 10.07
CA ASN A 60 16.87 13.97 11.09
C ASN A 60 16.92 12.47 10.79
N TRP A 61 16.95 11.65 11.83
CA TRP A 61 16.77 10.20 11.71
C TRP A 61 15.30 9.88 11.51
N LEU A 62 14.95 9.38 10.33
CA LEU A 62 13.57 8.99 9.99
C LEU A 62 13.53 7.52 9.57
N PRO A 63 12.43 6.81 9.81
CA PRO A 63 12.21 5.48 9.23
C PRO A 63 12.32 5.55 7.70
N PHE A 64 12.95 4.55 7.08
CA PHE A 64 13.07 4.50 5.61
C PHE A 64 11.71 4.54 4.90
N THR A 65 10.65 4.07 5.58
CA THR A 65 9.25 4.11 5.10
C THR A 65 8.75 5.53 4.82
N HIS A 66 9.38 6.56 5.39
CA HIS A 66 9.07 7.95 5.08
C HIS A 66 9.34 8.29 3.61
N LEU A 67 10.36 7.69 2.98
CA LEU A 67 10.66 7.89 1.56
C LEU A 67 9.51 7.43 0.67
N VAL A 68 8.90 6.29 1.02
CA VAL A 68 7.73 5.75 0.33
C VAL A 68 6.50 6.62 0.61
N ALA A 69 6.31 7.07 1.85
CA ALA A 69 5.15 7.87 2.25
C ALA A 69 5.09 9.27 1.58
N MET A 70 6.23 9.81 1.12
CA MET A 70 6.27 11.08 0.39
C MET A 70 5.92 10.94 -1.10
N LYS A 71 5.89 9.73 -1.64
CA LYS A 71 5.52 9.48 -3.05
C LYS A 71 4.02 9.66 -3.24
N LYS A 72 3.64 10.14 -4.42
CA LYS A 72 2.23 10.31 -4.78
C LYS A 72 1.64 8.97 -5.24
N PRO A 73 0.33 8.74 -5.03
CA PRO A 73 -0.34 7.60 -5.64
C PRO A 73 -0.11 7.56 -7.15
N GLY A 74 0.23 6.38 -7.68
CA GLY A 74 0.58 6.16 -9.09
C GLY A 74 2.05 6.34 -9.43
N GLU A 75 2.88 6.90 -8.54
CA GLU A 75 4.33 6.92 -8.74
C GLU A 75 4.94 5.53 -8.50
N THR A 76 6.15 5.32 -9.03
CA THR A 76 6.96 4.13 -8.77
C THR A 76 8.02 4.42 -7.72
N VAL A 77 8.33 3.40 -6.93
CA VAL A 77 9.43 3.40 -5.97
C VAL A 77 10.45 2.33 -6.36
N ILE A 78 11.73 2.67 -6.32
CA ILE A 78 12.84 1.76 -6.59
C ILE A 78 13.29 1.15 -5.26
N VAL A 79 13.27 -0.18 -5.16
CA VAL A 79 13.72 -0.93 -3.98
C VAL A 79 14.83 -1.89 -4.38
N LYS A 80 15.98 -1.75 -3.73
CA LYS A 80 17.09 -2.68 -3.85
C LYS A 80 17.02 -3.70 -2.72
N VAL A 81 17.07 -4.99 -3.04
CA VAL A 81 17.00 -6.08 -2.07
C VAL A 81 18.11 -7.11 -2.27
N LEU A 82 18.44 -7.85 -1.20
CA LEU A 82 19.22 -9.07 -1.25
C LEU A 82 18.28 -10.27 -1.17
N ARG A 83 18.34 -11.16 -2.17
CA ARG A 83 17.61 -12.42 -2.21
C ARG A 83 18.57 -13.56 -2.53
N ASP A 84 18.62 -14.57 -1.67
CA ASP A 84 19.51 -15.73 -1.82
C ASP A 84 21.01 -15.40 -1.94
N GLY A 85 21.43 -14.23 -1.46
CA GLY A 85 22.79 -13.68 -1.57
C GLY A 85 23.08 -12.94 -2.87
N LYS A 86 22.06 -12.61 -3.66
CA LYS A 86 22.17 -11.81 -4.88
C LYS A 86 21.38 -10.51 -4.73
N GLU A 87 21.96 -9.42 -5.21
CA GLU A 87 21.28 -8.14 -5.24
C GLU A 87 20.28 -8.10 -6.40
N HIS A 88 19.10 -7.57 -6.12
CA HIS A 88 18.05 -7.31 -7.08
C HIS A 88 17.55 -5.88 -6.90
N GLU A 89 17.15 -5.25 -8.00
CA GLU A 89 16.51 -3.95 -7.99
C GLU A 89 15.15 -4.06 -8.65
N PHE A 90 14.12 -3.55 -7.97
CA PHE A 90 12.74 -3.65 -8.39
C PHE A 90 12.08 -2.27 -8.42
N MET A 91 11.28 -2.03 -9.45
CA MET A 91 10.39 -0.87 -9.53
C MET A 91 8.98 -1.30 -9.13
N ILE A 92 8.43 -0.69 -8.07
CA ILE A 92 7.12 -1.03 -7.52
C ILE A 92 6.21 0.18 -7.66
N SER A 93 5.07 0.02 -8.32
CA SER A 93 4.07 1.08 -8.46
C SER A 93 3.23 1.24 -7.20
N LEU A 94 2.97 2.49 -6.80
CA LEU A 94 2.16 2.85 -5.65
C LEU A 94 0.73 3.23 -6.07
N ASN A 95 0.12 2.41 -6.93
CA ASN A 95 -1.27 2.56 -7.34
C ASN A 95 -2.15 1.53 -6.65
N CYS A 96 -3.21 2.00 -6.00
CA CYS A 96 -4.35 1.19 -5.61
C CYS A 96 -5.59 1.86 -6.24
N THR A 97 -6.10 1.28 -7.33
CA THR A 97 -7.20 1.87 -8.09
C THR A 97 -8.31 0.85 -8.26
N VAL A 98 -9.55 1.24 -7.95
CA VAL A 98 -10.73 0.42 -8.20
C VAL A 98 -10.98 0.38 -9.70
N LYS A 99 -10.95 -0.82 -10.29
CA LYS A 99 -11.24 -1.06 -11.71
C LYS A 99 -12.68 -1.44 -11.95
N LYS A 100 -13.26 -2.25 -11.05
CA LYS A 100 -14.65 -2.68 -11.18
C LYS A 100 -15.35 -2.74 -9.83
N VAL A 101 -16.66 -2.55 -9.84
CA VAL A 101 -17.54 -2.87 -8.72
C VAL A 101 -18.58 -3.85 -9.20
N ASN A 102 -18.68 -5.01 -8.53
CA ASN A 102 -19.57 -6.10 -8.90
C ASN A 102 -19.49 -6.47 -10.39
N GLY A 103 -18.27 -6.48 -10.94
CA GLY A 103 -18.00 -6.78 -12.36
C GLY A 103 -18.18 -5.61 -13.33
N VAL A 104 -18.77 -4.47 -12.90
CA VAL A 104 -18.97 -3.28 -13.74
C VAL A 104 -17.75 -2.38 -13.69
N LYS A 105 -17.19 -2.01 -14.85
CA LYS A 105 -16.01 -1.14 -14.95
C LYS A 105 -16.30 0.26 -14.42
N VAL A 106 -15.44 0.74 -13.53
CA VAL A 106 -15.46 2.10 -13.00
C VAL A 106 -14.81 3.05 -14.01
N VAL A 107 -15.42 4.22 -14.22
CA VAL A 107 -14.91 5.24 -15.17
C VAL A 107 -14.46 6.51 -14.46
N ASN A 108 -15.13 6.89 -13.37
CA ASN A 108 -14.80 8.06 -12.55
C ASN A 108 -15.39 7.88 -11.13
N LEU A 109 -15.07 8.80 -10.22
CA LEU A 109 -15.51 8.73 -8.82
C LEU A 109 -17.03 8.84 -8.65
N LYS A 110 -17.70 9.65 -9.48
CA LYS A 110 -19.16 9.77 -9.47
C LYS A 110 -19.83 8.44 -9.84
N HIS A 111 -19.37 7.80 -10.91
CA HIS A 111 -19.84 6.48 -11.33
C HIS A 111 -19.58 5.43 -10.24
N LEU A 112 -18.43 5.47 -9.57
CA LEU A 112 -18.14 4.60 -8.43
C LEU A 112 -19.16 4.78 -7.30
N SER A 113 -19.43 6.03 -6.92
CA SER A 113 -20.42 6.35 -5.89
C SER A 113 -21.80 5.79 -6.24
N GLU A 114 -22.26 6.05 -7.46
CA GLU A 114 -23.56 5.57 -7.94
C GLU A 114 -23.66 4.03 -7.92
N LEU A 115 -22.60 3.32 -8.32
CA LEU A 115 -22.56 1.85 -8.30
C LEU A 115 -22.70 1.31 -6.87
N ILE A 116 -22.06 1.94 -5.89
CA ILE A 116 -22.13 1.53 -4.48
C ILE A 116 -23.52 1.81 -3.89
N GLU A 117 -24.08 2.99 -4.17
CA GLU A 117 -25.38 3.41 -3.65
C GLU A 117 -26.51 2.54 -4.20
N LYS A 118 -26.57 2.38 -5.54
CA LYS A 118 -27.59 1.62 -6.26
C LYS A 118 -27.44 0.10 -6.12
N CYS A 119 -26.35 -0.39 -5.55
CA CYS A 119 -26.11 -1.83 -5.38
C CYS A 119 -27.20 -2.50 -4.52
N CYS A 120 -27.90 -3.50 -5.04
CA CYS A 120 -28.92 -4.24 -4.28
C CYS A 120 -28.41 -5.56 -3.70
N THR A 121 -27.17 -5.97 -3.99
CA THR A 121 -26.59 -7.20 -3.46
C THR A 121 -26.12 -7.01 -2.02
N GLU A 122 -26.07 -8.13 -1.30
CA GLU A 122 -25.55 -8.17 0.07
C GLU A 122 -24.07 -7.78 0.13
N ASP A 123 -23.28 -8.28 -0.82
CA ASP A 123 -21.84 -8.00 -0.90
C ASP A 123 -21.53 -6.94 -1.96
N LEU A 124 -20.57 -6.08 -1.62
CA LEU A 124 -19.88 -5.16 -2.51
C LEU A 124 -18.51 -5.73 -2.82
N ARG A 125 -18.31 -6.15 -4.06
CA ARG A 125 -17.04 -6.62 -4.60
C ARG A 125 -16.35 -5.50 -5.35
N PHE A 126 -15.18 -5.10 -4.87
CA PHE A 126 -14.28 -4.16 -5.53
C PHE A 126 -13.12 -4.95 -6.17
N ASP A 127 -13.06 -4.95 -7.50
CA ASP A 127 -11.89 -5.44 -8.21
C ASP A 127 -10.90 -4.28 -8.36
N LEU A 128 -9.72 -4.43 -7.80
CA LEU A 128 -8.62 -3.47 -7.86
C LEU A 128 -7.68 -3.79 -9.03
N GLU A 129 -6.57 -3.06 -9.11
CA GLU A 129 -5.45 -3.37 -10.00
C GLU A 129 -4.89 -4.78 -9.77
N GLU A 130 -4.32 -5.34 -10.84
CA GLU A 130 -3.46 -6.52 -10.77
C GLU A 130 -4.11 -7.78 -10.15
N GLY A 131 -5.44 -7.87 -10.19
CA GLY A 131 -6.22 -9.03 -9.79
C GLY A 131 -6.64 -9.07 -8.31
N HIS A 132 -6.30 -8.04 -7.52
CA HIS A 132 -6.72 -7.96 -6.12
C HIS A 132 -8.23 -7.69 -6.02
N VAL A 133 -8.85 -8.27 -5.00
CA VAL A 133 -10.30 -8.18 -4.78
C VAL A 133 -10.57 -7.90 -3.31
N ILE A 134 -11.40 -6.90 -3.05
CA ILE A 134 -11.98 -6.64 -1.73
C ILE A 134 -13.46 -6.95 -1.79
N VAL A 135 -13.97 -7.74 -0.85
CA VAL A 135 -15.40 -8.01 -0.70
C VAL A 135 -15.85 -7.53 0.68
N LEU A 136 -16.88 -6.69 0.71
CA LEU A 136 -17.46 -6.14 1.93
C LEU A 136 -18.95 -6.42 1.98
N ASN A 137 -19.46 -6.84 3.13
CA ASN A 137 -20.90 -6.87 3.36
C ASN A 137 -21.44 -5.43 3.41
N LYS A 138 -22.40 -5.10 2.55
CA LYS A 138 -22.95 -3.75 2.39
C LYS A 138 -23.61 -3.24 3.66
N LYS A 139 -24.33 -4.09 4.38
CA LYS A 139 -25.04 -3.70 5.61
C LYS A 139 -24.05 -3.34 6.71
N SER A 140 -23.13 -4.25 7.01
CA SER A 140 -22.11 -4.02 8.04
C SER A 140 -21.19 -2.85 7.69
N ALA A 141 -20.82 -2.69 6.41
CA ALA A 141 -20.03 -1.55 5.96
C ALA A 141 -20.75 -0.22 6.21
N LYS A 142 -22.04 -0.12 5.89
CA LYS A 142 -22.84 1.10 6.13
C LYS A 142 -22.97 1.44 7.62
N GLU A 143 -23.19 0.43 8.46
CA GLU A 143 -23.27 0.61 9.92
C GLU A 143 -21.93 1.08 10.50
N ALA A 144 -20.82 0.49 10.03
CA ALA A 144 -19.47 0.87 10.46
C ALA A 144 -19.08 2.28 9.99
N THR A 145 -19.57 2.75 8.83
CA THR A 145 -19.25 4.08 8.29
C THR A 145 -19.51 5.18 9.32
N SER A 146 -20.66 5.17 9.99
CA SER A 146 -20.99 6.21 10.98
C SER A 146 -19.98 6.26 12.14
N LEU A 147 -19.60 5.10 12.67
CA LEU A 147 -18.61 4.99 13.76
C LEU A 147 -17.21 5.46 13.32
N ILE A 148 -16.83 5.15 12.08
CA ILE A 148 -15.55 5.57 11.51
C ILE A 148 -15.51 7.09 11.33
N LEU A 149 -16.57 7.70 10.80
CA LEU A 149 -16.64 9.15 10.60
C LEU A 149 -16.50 9.91 11.92
N GLU A 150 -17.24 9.48 12.95
CA GLU A 150 -17.18 10.08 14.29
C GLU A 150 -15.77 9.96 14.89
N ARG A 151 -15.20 8.75 14.87
CA ARG A 151 -13.87 8.47 15.42
C ARG A 151 -12.77 9.32 14.77
N HIS A 152 -12.87 9.55 13.46
CA HIS A 152 -11.87 10.29 12.70
C HIS A 152 -12.23 11.76 12.47
N LYS A 153 -13.32 12.26 13.08
CA LYS A 153 -13.80 13.65 12.94
C LYS A 153 -14.00 14.07 11.49
N ILE A 154 -14.50 13.14 10.67
CA ILE A 154 -14.80 13.38 9.26
C ILE A 154 -16.26 13.85 9.17
N PRO A 155 -16.53 15.06 8.64
CA PRO A 155 -17.85 15.66 8.70
C PRO A 155 -18.90 15.00 7.80
N SER A 156 -18.49 14.35 6.70
CA SER A 156 -19.41 13.64 5.80
C SER A 156 -18.69 12.49 5.09
N ALA A 157 -19.44 11.43 4.76
CA ALA A 157 -18.96 10.29 3.99
C ALA A 157 -18.60 10.65 2.53
N MET A 158 -19.20 11.71 1.99
CA MET A 158 -19.06 12.11 0.59
C MET A 158 -18.93 13.62 0.47
N SER A 159 -18.18 14.09 -0.52
CA SER A 159 -18.10 15.50 -0.88
C SER A 159 -19.40 16.00 -1.49
N SER A 160 -19.63 17.32 -1.47
CA SER A 160 -20.89 17.92 -1.92
C SER A 160 -21.20 17.63 -3.40
N ASP A 161 -20.19 17.56 -4.26
CA ASP A 161 -20.31 17.24 -5.69
C ASP A 161 -20.74 15.79 -5.98
N LEU A 162 -20.60 14.90 -4.98
CA LEU A 162 -21.05 13.51 -5.05
C LEU A 162 -22.42 13.29 -4.40
N GLN A 163 -22.88 14.21 -3.55
CA GLN A 163 -24.19 14.16 -2.90
C GLN A 163 -25.34 14.57 -3.83
N GLU A 164 -25.04 15.25 -4.94
CA GLU A 164 -26.05 15.65 -5.93
C GLU A 164 -26.52 14.48 -6.79
N THR A 165 -27.47 13.71 -6.25
CA THR A 165 -28.44 12.97 -7.07
C THR A 165 -29.86 13.21 -6.54
N ASN A 166 -30.66 13.93 -7.34
CA ASN A 166 -32.11 14.18 -7.25
C ASN A 166 -32.63 15.24 -6.25
N SER A 167 -32.66 16.49 -6.72
CA SER A 167 -33.81 17.39 -6.54
C SER A 167 -34.35 17.72 -7.94
N GLY A 168 -35.28 16.90 -8.43
CA GLY A 168 -36.01 17.10 -9.68
C GLY A 168 -37.43 16.57 -9.52
#